data_AF-X6LGI5-F1
#
_entry.id   AF-X6LGI5-F1
#
_cell.length_a   1.000
_cell.length_b   1.000
_cell.length_c   1.000
_cell.angle_alpha   90.00
_cell.angle_beta   90.00
_cell.angle_gamma   90.00
#
_symmetry.space_group_name_H-M   'P 1'
#
loop_
_entity.id
_entity.type
_entity.pdbx_description
1 polymer ?
#
loop_
_entity_poly.entity_id
_entity_poly.type
_entity_poly.pdbx_seq_one_letter_code
_entity_poly.pdbx_strand_id
1 'polypeptide(L)'
;NKNKNKNNNCKWQHKDMKNEKHLELLVNDHLEHSCCLQMVKCWFESFGCNHKCLRSAIDDHLTSNMKLHFDLVIKSFDALQQTIRQYKEEINKLNLENETLKVELQLKSKKDEEISYLKQRLGQYQKDNTKLISDQVYLYLYLYFHLI
;
A
#
# COMPACT_ATOMS: atom_id res chain seq x y z
N ASN A 1 -19.12 43.16 31.29
CA ASN A 1 -18.29 44.30 30.80
C ASN A 1 -16.88 44.20 31.37
N LYS A 2 -15.93 43.51 30.71
CA LYS A 2 -14.48 43.73 30.82
C LYS A 2 -13.81 43.23 29.53
N ASN A 3 -13.88 44.07 28.50
CA ASN A 3 -13.11 43.94 27.27
C ASN A 3 -11.62 44.17 27.62
N LYS A 4 -10.85 43.11 27.85
CA LYS A 4 -9.40 43.20 28.03
C LYS A 4 -8.76 43.11 26.66
N ASN A 5 -8.69 44.26 25.99
CA ASN A 5 -7.88 44.50 24.80
C ASN A 5 -6.40 44.27 25.17
N LYS A 6 -5.92 43.03 25.01
CA LYS A 6 -4.52 42.67 25.23
C LYS A 6 -3.71 43.09 23.99
N ASN A 7 -3.27 44.35 24.01
CA ASN A 7 -2.03 44.84 23.41
C ASN A 7 -1.69 44.31 21.98
N ASN A 8 -2.31 44.88 20.96
CA ASN A 8 -2.09 44.59 19.53
C ASN A 8 -0.81 45.25 18.97
N ASN A 9 0.32 45.16 19.68
CA ASN A 9 1.51 45.90 19.27
C ASN A 9 2.32 45.11 18.22
N CYS A 10 1.94 45.22 16.94
CA CYS A 10 2.89 45.01 15.84
C CYS A 10 4.02 46.04 16.02
N LYS A 11 5.11 45.64 16.67
CA LYS A 11 6.21 46.52 17.03
C LYS A 11 7.08 46.76 15.80
N TRP A 12 6.70 47.74 14.98
CA TRP A 12 7.50 48.19 13.84
C TRP A 12 8.73 48.93 14.36
N GLN A 13 9.91 48.31 14.25
CA GLN A 13 11.17 49.02 14.47
C GLN A 13 11.46 49.87 13.24
N HIS A 14 11.07 51.15 13.28
CA HIS A 14 11.43 52.12 12.25
C HIS A 14 12.95 52.32 12.22
N LYS A 15 13.61 51.79 11.19
CA LYS A 15 14.93 52.26 10.72
C LYS A 15 14.75 52.80 9.30
N ASP A 16 14.88 54.12 9.18
CA ASP A 16 15.14 54.95 8.01
C ASP A 16 14.67 54.42 6.64
N MET A 17 13.45 54.80 6.25
CA MET A 17 12.84 54.50 4.96
C MET A 17 13.28 55.48 3.86
N LYS A 18 14.08 55.00 2.91
CA LYS A 18 14.33 55.65 1.61
C LYS A 18 14.08 54.66 0.46
N ASN A 19 12.84 54.18 0.27
CA ASN A 19 12.30 53.69 -1.01
C ASN A 19 10.88 53.09 -0.85
N GLU A 20 9.93 53.56 -1.66
CA GLU A 20 8.52 53.18 -1.63
C GLU A 20 8.27 51.70 -1.98
N LYS A 21 8.98 51.17 -2.99
CA LYS A 21 8.92 49.74 -3.37
C LYS A 21 9.45 48.78 -2.28
N HIS A 22 10.39 49.25 -1.45
CA HIS A 22 10.94 48.44 -0.36
C HIS A 22 9.98 48.36 0.83
N LEU A 23 9.14 49.38 1.00
CA LEU A 23 8.10 49.40 2.01
C LEU A 23 6.98 48.40 1.71
N GLU A 24 6.56 48.31 0.45
CA GLU A 24 5.50 47.39 0.02
C GLU A 24 5.90 45.91 0.23
N LEU A 25 7.14 45.55 -0.10
CA LEU A 25 7.68 44.21 0.17
C LEU A 25 7.69 43.89 1.67
N LEU A 26 8.13 44.85 2.50
CA LEU A 26 8.19 44.68 3.96
C LEU A 26 6.80 44.53 4.58
N VAL A 27 5.82 45.25 4.05
CA VAL A 27 4.42 45.15 4.48
C VAL A 27 3.82 43.81 4.07
N ASN A 28 4.04 43.36 2.84
CA ASN A 28 3.55 42.08 2.36
C ASN A 28 4.17 40.91 3.15
N ASP A 29 5.49 40.93 3.36
CA ASP A 29 6.19 39.95 4.19
C ASP A 29 5.62 39.92 5.62
N HIS A 30 5.36 41.10 6.21
CA HIS A 30 4.71 41.17 7.51
C HIS A 30 3.31 40.55 7.48
N LEU A 31 2.47 40.92 6.52
CA LEU A 31 1.09 40.42 6.42
C LEU A 31 1.04 38.90 6.24
N GLU A 32 1.97 38.33 5.49
CA GLU A 32 2.01 36.89 5.21
C GLU A 32 2.61 36.08 6.36
N HIS A 33 3.62 36.60 7.06
CA HIS A 33 4.45 35.78 7.94
C HIS A 33 4.53 36.25 9.40
N SER A 34 4.27 37.53 9.68
CA SER A 34 4.55 38.13 10.99
C SER A 34 3.35 38.85 11.62
N CYS A 35 2.26 39.06 10.89
CA CYS A 35 1.11 39.82 11.33
C CYS A 35 0.36 39.06 12.45
N CYS A 36 0.32 39.68 13.63
CA CYS A 36 -0.34 39.08 14.80
C CYS A 36 -1.87 39.01 14.65
N LEU A 37 -2.43 39.81 13.73
CA LEU A 37 -3.86 39.83 13.37
C LEU A 37 -4.21 38.86 12.24
N GLN A 38 -3.23 38.16 11.67
CA GLN A 38 -3.48 37.14 10.66
C GLN A 38 -4.30 36.01 11.27
N MET A 39 -5.36 35.60 10.58
CA MET A 39 -6.10 34.38 10.94
C MET A 39 -5.29 33.15 10.51
N VAL A 40 -4.94 32.31 11.47
CA VAL A 40 -4.20 31.07 11.25
C VAL A 40 -5.03 29.87 11.69
N LYS A 41 -4.76 28.73 11.06
CA LYS A 41 -5.37 27.46 11.45
C LYS A 41 -4.60 26.83 12.61
N CYS A 42 -5.27 25.99 13.38
CA CYS A 42 -4.63 25.17 14.41
C CYS A 42 -3.56 24.25 13.79
N TRP A 43 -2.45 24.06 14.50
CA TRP A 43 -1.37 23.14 14.08
C TRP A 43 -1.83 21.67 14.04
N PHE A 44 -2.89 21.34 14.76
CA PHE A 44 -3.51 20.01 14.81
C PHE A 44 -4.66 19.84 13.80
N GLU A 45 -4.75 20.68 12.75
CA GLU A 45 -5.78 20.54 11.70
C GLU A 45 -5.78 19.15 11.05
N SER A 46 -4.59 18.60 10.75
CA SER A 46 -4.45 17.26 10.15
C SER A 46 -4.96 16.12 11.03
N PHE A 47 -5.03 16.34 12.34
CA PHE A 47 -5.58 15.39 13.31
C PHE A 47 -7.08 15.65 13.60
N GLY A 48 -7.67 16.71 13.04
CA GLY A 48 -9.09 17.02 13.13
C GLY A 48 -9.46 18.25 13.96
N CYS A 49 -8.49 19.07 14.41
CA CYS A 49 -8.80 20.33 15.08
C CYS A 49 -9.11 21.43 14.06
N ASN A 50 -10.38 21.76 13.87
CA ASN A 50 -10.83 22.76 12.89
C ASN A 50 -10.79 24.21 13.39
N HIS A 51 -10.11 24.49 14.52
CA HIS A 51 -10.07 25.83 15.10
C HIS A 51 -9.23 26.78 14.24
N LYS A 52 -9.71 28.02 14.11
CA LYS A 52 -8.99 29.12 13.47
C LYS A 52 -9.04 30.33 14.40
N CYS A 53 -7.90 30.96 14.63
CA CYS A 53 -7.79 32.11 15.51
C CYS A 53 -6.75 33.09 15.00
N LEU A 54 -6.67 34.28 15.62
CA LEU A 54 -5.57 35.20 15.37
C LEU A 54 -4.24 34.55 15.72
N ARG A 55 -3.19 34.86 14.96
CA ARG A 55 -1.82 34.40 15.22
C ARG A 55 -1.36 34.76 16.62
N SER A 56 -1.78 35.91 17.17
CA SER A 56 -1.51 36.29 18.56
C SER A 56 -2.17 35.39 19.61
N ALA A 57 -3.23 34.67 19.27
CA ALA A 57 -4.01 33.83 20.18
C ALA A 57 -3.73 32.34 20.02
N ILE A 58 -2.85 31.95 19.09
CA ILE A 58 -2.60 30.54 18.79
C ILE A 58 -1.98 29.81 19.98
N ASP A 59 -1.03 30.43 20.69
CA ASP A 59 -0.37 29.82 21.85
C ASP A 59 -1.36 29.61 23.01
N ASP A 60 -2.27 30.56 23.24
CA ASP A 60 -3.35 30.45 24.21
C ASP A 60 -4.29 29.29 23.85
N HIS A 61 -4.65 29.17 22.56
CA HIS A 61 -5.45 28.04 22.06
C HIS A 61 -4.74 26.70 22.26
N LEU A 62 -3.47 26.58 21.86
CA LEU A 62 -2.68 25.35 21.98
C LEU A 62 -2.52 24.93 23.44
N THR A 63 -2.24 25.87 24.33
CA THR A 63 -2.06 25.60 25.76
C THR A 63 -3.37 25.19 26.43
N SER A 64 -4.45 25.92 26.16
CA SER A 64 -5.75 25.66 26.80
C SER A 64 -6.44 24.40 26.29
N ASN A 65 -6.10 23.94 25.08
CA ASN A 65 -6.69 22.76 24.44
C ASN A 65 -5.72 21.58 24.33
N MET A 66 -4.60 21.61 25.04
CA MET A 66 -3.55 20.60 24.94
C MET A 66 -4.08 19.17 25.10
N LYS A 67 -4.99 18.93 26.05
CA LYS A 67 -5.62 17.61 26.25
C LYS A 67 -6.38 17.14 25.01
N LEU A 68 -7.21 18.01 24.42
CA LEU A 68 -7.95 17.71 23.19
C LEU A 68 -6.98 17.35 22.06
N HIS A 69 -5.90 18.11 21.90
CA HIS A 69 -4.89 17.84 20.87
C HIS A 69 -4.21 16.50 21.07
N PHE A 70 -3.86 16.14 22.30
CA PHE A 70 -3.33 14.81 22.61
C PHE A 70 -4.35 13.70 22.30
N ASP A 71 -5.61 13.86 22.69
CA ASP A 71 -6.66 12.87 22.41
C ASP A 71 -6.83 12.64 20.90
N LEU A 72 -6.76 13.71 20.09
CA LEU A 72 -6.80 13.62 18.63
C LEU A 72 -5.60 12.85 18.07
N VAL A 73 -4.39 13.13 18.55
CA VAL A 73 -3.17 12.42 18.12
C VAL A 73 -3.23 10.95 18.48
N ILE A 74 -3.64 10.62 19.71
CA ILE A 74 -3.75 9.22 20.17
C ILE A 74 -4.78 8.47 19.34
N LYS A 75 -5.94 9.07 19.07
CA LYS A 75 -6.96 8.46 18.20
C LYS A 75 -6.42 8.18 16.79
N SER A 76 -5.68 9.12 16.19
CA SER A 76 -5.05 8.91 14.88
C SER A 76 -3.98 7.82 14.93
N PHE A 77 -3.21 7.76 16.01
CA PHE A 77 -2.18 6.73 16.21
C PHE A 77 -2.79 5.34 16.38
N ASP A 78 -3.86 5.19 17.17
CA ASP A 78 -4.58 3.94 17.35
C ASP A 78 -5.17 3.44 16.02
N ALA A 79 -5.76 4.34 15.23
CA ALA A 79 -6.25 4.01 13.89
C ALA A 79 -5.12 3.53 12.98
N LEU A 80 -3.97 4.21 12.99
CA LEU A 80 -2.80 3.78 12.23
C LEU A 80 -2.28 2.41 12.68
N GLN A 81 -2.23 2.14 13.99
CA GLN A 81 -1.84 0.83 14.51
C GLN A 81 -2.80 -0.28 14.08
N GLN A 82 -4.11 -0.01 14.06
CA GLN A 82 -5.11 -0.96 13.56
C GLN A 82 -4.89 -1.28 12.09
N THR A 83 -4.68 -0.27 11.24
CA THR A 83 -4.38 -0.46 9.81
C THR A 83 -3.11 -1.28 9.61
N ILE A 84 -2.04 -1.01 10.38
CA ILE A 84 -0.80 -1.80 10.30
C ILE A 84 -1.04 -3.28 10.68
N ARG A 85 -1.86 -3.55 11.70
CA ARG A 85 -2.22 -4.93 12.08
C ARG A 85 -3.01 -5.64 10.98
N GLN A 86 -3.99 -4.96 10.39
CA GLN A 86 -4.78 -5.49 9.28
C GLN A 86 -3.89 -5.85 8.08
N TYR A 87 -2.96 -4.96 7.69
CA TYR A 87 -2.02 -5.26 6.61
C TYR A 87 -1.11 -6.45 6.93
N LYS A 88 -0.66 -6.60 8.18
CA LYS A 88 0.15 -7.77 8.59
C LYS A 88 -0.64 -9.08 8.47
N GLU A 89 -1.91 -9.07 8.88
CA GLU A 89 -2.80 -10.23 8.76
C GLU A 89 -3.04 -10.60 7.29
N GLU A 90 -3.27 -9.60 6.44
CA GLU A 90 -3.47 -9.80 4.99
C GLU A 90 -2.21 -10.35 4.31
N ILE A 91 -1.03 -9.81 4.62
CA ILE A 91 0.25 -10.33 4.12
C ILE A 91 0.45 -11.79 4.53
N ASN A 92 0.16 -12.14 5.79
CA ASN A 92 0.27 -13.51 6.26
C ASN A 92 -0.68 -14.45 5.50
N LYS A 93 -1.92 -14.02 5.27
CA LYS A 93 -2.89 -14.78 4.48
C LYS A 93 -2.41 -15.01 3.05
N LEU A 94 -1.96 -13.96 2.36
CA LEU A 94 -1.44 -14.05 0.99
C LEU A 94 -0.19 -14.94 0.90
N ASN A 95 0.67 -14.92 1.91
CA ASN A 95 1.84 -15.80 1.96
C ASN A 95 1.43 -17.28 2.08
N LEU A 96 0.43 -17.60 2.91
CA LEU A 96 -0.09 -18.96 3.03
C LEU A 96 -0.75 -19.44 1.72
N GLU A 97 -1.50 -18.58 1.06
CA GLU A 97 -2.10 -18.88 -0.25
C GLU A 97 -1.01 -19.13 -1.31
N ASN A 98 0.04 -18.31 -1.35
CA ASN A 98 1.16 -18.52 -2.28
C ASN A 98 1.91 -19.85 -2.04
N GLU A 99 2.17 -20.21 -0.78
CA GLU A 99 2.82 -21.50 -0.49
C GLU A 99 1.91 -22.69 -0.87
N THR A 100 0.59 -22.57 -0.64
CA THR A 100 -0.38 -23.58 -1.07
C THR A 100 -0.35 -23.77 -2.58
N LEU A 101 -0.44 -22.67 -3.34
CA LEU A 101 -0.39 -22.70 -4.80
C LEU A 101 0.93 -23.27 -5.33
N LYS A 102 2.04 -22.97 -4.68
CA LYS A 102 3.35 -23.52 -5.04
C LYS A 102 3.40 -25.04 -4.88
N VAL A 103 2.83 -25.58 -3.81
CA VAL A 103 2.71 -27.02 -3.60
C VAL A 103 1.80 -27.65 -4.66
N GLU A 104 0.67 -27.03 -4.97
CA GLU A 104 -0.26 -27.52 -6.01
C GLU A 104 0.41 -27.58 -7.40
N LEU A 105 1.18 -26.55 -7.76
CA LEU A 105 1.94 -26.52 -9.01
C LEU A 105 2.99 -27.64 -9.08
N GLN A 106 3.73 -27.89 -8.00
CA GLN A 106 4.69 -28.99 -7.93
C GLN A 106 4.01 -30.35 -8.08
N LEU A 107 2.85 -30.54 -7.45
CA LEU A 107 2.07 -31.76 -7.57
C LEU A 107 1.59 -31.97 -9.01
N LYS A 108 1.14 -30.90 -9.67
CA LYS A 108 0.68 -30.93 -11.06
C LYS A 108 1.81 -31.31 -12.02
N SER A 109 3.01 -30.74 -11.87
CA SER A 109 4.19 -31.11 -12.66
C SER A 109 4.49 -32.60 -12.57
N LYS A 110 4.49 -33.17 -11.36
CA LYS A 110 4.74 -34.61 -11.14
C LYS A 110 3.68 -35.48 -11.82
N LYS A 111 2.41 -35.08 -11.76
CA LYS A 111 1.32 -35.78 -12.46
C LYS A 111 1.49 -35.72 -13.97
N ASP A 112 1.87 -34.57 -14.51
CA ASP A 112 2.09 -34.41 -15.95
C ASP A 112 3.27 -35.27 -16.44
N GLU A 113 4.35 -35.38 -15.66
CA GLU A 113 5.47 -36.29 -15.90
C GLU A 113 5.02 -37.77 -15.88
N GLU A 114 4.25 -38.18 -14.87
CA GLU A 114 3.71 -39.54 -14.76
C GLU A 114 2.78 -39.88 -15.94
N ILE A 115 1.89 -38.95 -16.31
CA ILE A 115 1.01 -39.09 -17.49
C ILE A 115 1.83 -39.24 -18.77
N SER A 116 2.89 -38.45 -18.93
CA SER A 116 3.79 -38.55 -20.09
C SER A 116 4.47 -39.92 -20.16
N TYR A 117 5.01 -40.39 -19.03
CA TYR A 117 5.62 -41.71 -18.91
C TYR A 117 4.65 -42.84 -19.25
N LEU A 118 3.43 -42.81 -18.69
CA LEU A 118 2.42 -43.83 -18.94
C LEU A 118 1.96 -43.84 -20.41
N LYS A 119 1.79 -42.66 -21.02
CA LYS A 119 1.45 -42.54 -22.45
C LYS A 119 2.54 -43.15 -23.33
N GLN A 120 3.81 -42.90 -23.03
CA GLN A 120 4.93 -43.49 -23.76
C GLN A 120 4.91 -45.03 -23.66
N ARG A 121 4.74 -45.56 -22.45
CA ARG A 121 4.71 -47.01 -22.21
C ARG A 121 3.54 -47.67 -22.94
N LEU A 122 2.37 -47.05 -22.89
CA LEU A 122 1.18 -47.53 -23.59
C LEU A 122 1.38 -47.56 -25.11
N GLY A 123 1.98 -46.50 -25.68
CA GLY A 123 2.34 -46.47 -27.10
C GLY A 123 3.34 -47.56 -27.49
N GLN A 124 4.28 -47.92 -26.62
CA GLN A 124 5.20 -49.03 -26.85
C GLN A 124 4.46 -50.37 -26.86
N TYR A 125 3.62 -50.65 -25.84
CA TYR A 125 2.82 -51.87 -25.80
C TYR A 125 1.93 -52.03 -27.04
N GLN A 126 1.33 -50.95 -27.53
CA GLN A 126 0.53 -50.97 -28.75
C GLN A 126 1.36 -51.35 -29.98
N LYS A 127 2.57 -50.81 -30.13
CA LYS A 127 3.49 -51.17 -31.23
C LYS A 127 3.90 -52.64 -31.16
N ASP A 128 4.26 -53.12 -29.97
CA ASP A 128 4.71 -54.50 -29.76
C ASP A 128 3.58 -55.50 -30.07
N ASN A 129 2.34 -55.21 -29.65
CA ASN A 129 1.17 -56.01 -29.99
C ASN A 129 0.90 -56.04 -31.50
N THR A 130 0.97 -54.90 -32.18
CA THR A 130 0.76 -54.85 -33.64
C THR A 130 1.82 -55.65 -34.38
N LYS A 131 3.08 -55.59 -33.94
CA LYS A 131 4.16 -56.40 -34.50
C LYS A 131 3.91 -57.89 -34.28
N LEU A 132 3.55 -58.30 -33.07
CA LEU A 132 3.24 -59.69 -32.76
C LEU A 132 2.10 -60.24 -33.66
N ILE A 133 1.04 -59.46 -33.84
CA ILE A 133 -0.08 -59.83 -34.73
C ILE A 133 0.42 -59.97 -36.18
N SER A 134 1.23 -59.02 -36.65
CA SER A 134 1.82 -59.08 -38.00
C SER A 134 2.69 -60.33 -38.19
N ASP A 135 3.53 -60.65 -37.21
CA ASP A 135 4.42 -61.81 -37.24
C ASP A 135 3.62 -63.13 -37.23
N GLN A 136 2.54 -63.20 -36.44
CA GLN A 136 1.61 -64.34 -36.42
C GLN A 136 0.92 -64.55 -37.77
N VAL A 137 0.45 -63.48 -38.41
CA VAL A 137 -0.18 -63.56 -39.74
C VAL A 137 0.82 -64.05 -40.78
N TYR A 138 2.05 -63.55 -40.75
CA TYR A 138 3.10 -63.99 -41.68
C TYR A 138 3.42 -65.48 -41.52
N LEU A 139 3.56 -65.97 -40.29
CA LEU A 139 3.78 -67.38 -39.97
C LEU A 139 2.63 -68.26 -40.46
N TYR A 140 1.39 -67.84 -40.25
CA TYR A 140 0.21 -68.57 -40.72
C TYR A 140 0.18 -68.68 -42.26
N LEU A 141 0.45 -67.57 -42.96
CA LEU A 141 0.54 -67.57 -44.42
C LEU A 141 1.67 -68.48 -44.92
N TYR A 142 2.85 -68.41 -44.31
CA TYR A 142 4.00 -69.24 -44.68
C TYR A 142 3.71 -70.74 -44.54
N LEU A 143 3.14 -71.15 -43.40
CA LEU A 143 2.75 -72.54 -43.17
C LEU A 143 1.68 -73.02 -44.17
N TYR A 144 0.71 -72.17 -44.49
CA TYR A 144 -0.33 -72.48 -45.48
C TYR A 144 0.24 -72.78 -46.87
N PHE A 145 1.26 -72.03 -47.32
CA PHE A 145 1.90 -72.24 -48.64
C PHE A 145 2.88 -73.41 -48.70
N HIS A 146 3.40 -73.93 -47.58
CA HIS A 146 4.32 -75.07 -47.57
C HIS A 146 3.67 -76.42 -47.27
N LEU A 147 2.42 -76.44 -46.82
CA LEU A 147 1.65 -77.67 -46.53
C LEU A 147 0.68 -78.09 -47.64
N ILE A 148 0.52 -77.26 -48.69
CA ILE A 148 -0.22 -77.56 -49.94
C ILE A 148 0.79 -77.92 -51.02
#